data_AF-A0A2M7QLR3-F1
#
_entry.id   AF-A0A2M7QLR3-F1
#
_cell.length_a   1.000
_cell.length_b   1.000
_cell.length_c   1.000
_cell.angle_alpha   90.00
_cell.angle_beta   90.00
_cell.angle_gamma   90.00
#
_symmetry.space_group_name_H-M   'P 1'
#
loop_
_entity.id
_entity.type
_entity.pdbx_description
1 polymer ?
#
loop_
_entity_poly.entity_id
_entity_poly.type
_entity_poly.pdbx_seq_one_letter_code
_entity_poly.pdbx_strand_id
1 'polypeptide(L)'
;MADRHDRDRLRAAQPQLSAWARLQTNKNWLGWWFMLPAMGFLVLFLAYPLGLGVWLSFTDTRIGRGGSFIGLENYEWLAGDEVFWLSVFNTLLYTTVASAIKFMIGLYLAILLNRNMPFKAIIRAVVLIPFIVPTVLSAVAFWWIFDTQFSILTWMLRGL
;
A
#
# COMPACT_ATOMS: atom_id res chain seq x y z
N MET A 1 -70.94 -8.29 28.12
CA MET A 1 -70.66 -7.03 27.39
C MET A 1 -69.55 -6.22 28.09
N ALA A 2 -68.38 -6.81 28.35
CA ALA A 2 -67.29 -6.16 29.09
C ALA A 2 -65.91 -6.51 28.51
N ASP A 3 -65.74 -6.44 27.19
CA ASP A 3 -64.52 -6.97 26.53
C ASP A 3 -64.01 -6.10 25.35
N ARG A 4 -64.54 -4.88 25.17
CA ARG A 4 -64.00 -3.94 24.16
C ARG A 4 -63.11 -2.86 24.78
N HIS A 5 -63.44 -2.39 25.99
CA HIS A 5 -62.68 -1.33 26.66
C HIS A 5 -61.26 -1.74 27.08
N ASP A 6 -61.00 -3.03 27.29
CA ASP A 6 -59.68 -3.51 27.70
C ASP A 6 -58.72 -3.73 26.51
N ARG A 7 -59.27 -3.99 25.32
CA ARG A 7 -58.47 -4.15 24.09
C ARG A 7 -57.85 -2.84 23.63
N ASP A 8 -58.47 -1.72 23.98
CA ASP A 8 -57.96 -0.38 23.64
C ASP A 8 -56.81 0.03 24.56
N ARG A 9 -56.76 -0.48 25.80
CA ARG A 9 -55.66 -0.20 26.75
C ARG A 9 -54.35 -0.89 26.36
N LEU A 10 -54.44 -2.06 25.72
CA LEU A 10 -53.26 -2.84 25.28
C LEU A 10 -52.60 -2.27 24.02
N ARG A 11 -53.22 -1.33 23.31
CA ARG A 11 -52.65 -0.68 22.12
C ARG A 11 -51.79 0.54 22.42
N ALA A 12 -51.84 1.06 23.64
CA ALA A 12 -51.26 2.36 24.00
C ALA A 12 -49.79 2.31 24.45
N ALA A 13 -49.15 1.13 24.52
CA ALA A 13 -47.78 0.99 25.03
C ALA A 13 -46.83 0.33 24.02
N GLN A 14 -46.90 0.71 22.74
CA GLN A 14 -45.77 0.48 21.85
C GLN A 14 -44.68 1.50 22.20
N PRO A 15 -43.51 1.08 22.73
CA PRO A 15 -42.42 2.01 23.02
C PRO A 15 -42.05 2.70 21.70
N GLN A 16 -42.28 4.01 21.64
CA GLN A 16 -41.84 4.84 20.53
C GLN A 16 -40.31 4.82 20.55
N LEU A 17 -39.71 3.89 19.81
CA LEU A 17 -38.27 3.79 19.68
C LEU A 17 -37.77 5.15 19.18
N SER A 18 -37.08 5.86 20.06
CA SER A 18 -36.50 7.19 19.83
C SER A 18 -35.77 7.23 18.48
N ALA A 19 -35.84 8.35 17.77
CA ALA A 19 -35.13 8.56 16.51
C ALA A 19 -33.62 8.22 16.61
N TRP A 20 -33.05 8.39 17.81
CA TRP A 20 -31.68 8.01 18.16
C TRP A 20 -31.43 6.48 18.17
N ALA A 21 -32.41 5.68 18.60
CA ALA A 21 -32.32 4.21 18.56
C ALA A 21 -32.39 3.69 17.11
N ARG A 22 -33.14 4.36 16.22
CA ARG A 22 -33.21 4.03 14.79
C ARG A 22 -31.90 4.34 14.06
N LEU A 23 -31.20 5.41 14.43
CA LEU A 23 -29.86 5.74 13.93
C LEU A 23 -28.79 4.76 14.42
N GLN A 24 -28.85 4.31 15.68
CA GLN A 24 -27.96 3.25 16.19
C GLN A 24 -28.20 1.88 15.56
N THR A 25 -29.41 1.61 15.06
CA THR A 25 -29.75 0.33 14.43
C THR A 25 -29.28 0.25 12.96
N ASN A 26 -28.93 1.38 12.35
CA ASN A 26 -28.41 1.40 10.98
C ASN A 26 -26.90 1.12 10.96
N LYS A 27 -26.54 -0.16 10.86
CA LYS A 27 -25.15 -0.67 10.79
C LYS A 27 -24.26 0.12 9.82
N ASN A 28 -24.81 0.61 8.71
CA ASN A 28 -24.05 1.33 7.70
C ASN A 28 -23.61 2.71 8.21
N TRP A 29 -24.48 3.45 8.91
CA TRP A 29 -24.16 4.76 9.48
C TRP A 29 -23.04 4.66 10.52
N LEU A 30 -23.13 3.66 11.40
CA LEU A 30 -22.09 3.41 12.41
C LEU A 30 -20.76 3.01 11.76
N GLY A 31 -20.79 2.21 10.68
CA GLY A 31 -19.61 1.84 9.90
C GLY A 31 -18.87 3.04 9.33
N TRP A 32 -19.57 4.00 8.72
CA TRP A 32 -18.96 5.23 8.20
C TRP A 32 -18.25 6.05 9.30
N TRP A 33 -18.85 6.16 10.49
CA TRP A 33 -18.24 6.85 11.62
C TRP A 33 -16.96 6.19 12.13
N PHE A 34 -16.90 4.85 12.15
CA PHE A 34 -15.67 4.14 12.50
C PHE A 34 -14.58 4.25 11.43
N MET A 35 -14.95 4.43 10.16
CA MET A 35 -13.99 4.62 9.06
C MET A 35 -13.48 6.06 8.95
N LEU A 36 -14.25 7.05 9.39
CA LEU A 36 -13.91 8.47 9.32
C LEU A 36 -12.49 8.82 9.79
N PRO A 37 -12.00 8.39 10.98
CA PRO A 37 -10.65 8.71 11.40
C PRO A 37 -9.59 8.14 10.45
N ALA A 38 -9.72 6.88 10.02
CA ALA A 38 -8.80 6.27 9.08
C ALA A 38 -8.83 6.97 7.71
N MET A 39 -10.01 7.35 7.22
CA MET A 39 -10.17 8.15 6.01
C MET A 39 -9.53 9.53 6.14
N GLY A 40 -9.70 10.19 7.29
CA GLY A 40 -9.07 11.48 7.57
C GLY A 40 -7.54 11.40 7.49
N PHE A 41 -6.94 10.36 8.07
CA PHE A 41 -5.51 10.10 7.95
C PHE A 41 -5.07 9.85 6.50
N LEU A 42 -5.79 9.00 5.77
CA LEU A 42 -5.49 8.73 4.35
C LEU A 42 -5.58 10.00 3.50
N VAL A 43 -6.61 10.82 3.71
CA VAL A 43 -6.77 12.06 2.95
C VAL A 43 -5.67 13.05 3.28
N LEU A 44 -5.37 13.24 4.56
CA LEU A 44 -4.39 14.25 5.01
C LEU A 44 -2.95 13.89 4.62
N PHE A 45 -2.56 12.63 4.76
CA PHE A 45 -1.17 12.20 4.59
C PHE A 45 -0.85 11.56 3.25
N LEU A 46 -1.85 11.08 2.51
CA LEU A 46 -1.66 10.47 1.19
C LEU A 46 -2.34 11.28 0.10
N ALA A 47 -3.65 11.48 0.16
CA ALA A 47 -4.39 12.09 -0.95
C ALA A 47 -4.02 13.57 -1.15
N TYR A 48 -3.89 14.34 -0.06
CA TYR A 48 -3.53 15.75 -0.11
C TYR A 48 -2.15 16.00 -0.74
N PRO A 49 -1.04 15.39 -0.28
CA PRO A 49 0.27 15.61 -0.91
C PRO A 49 0.35 15.08 -2.34
N LEU A 50 -0.35 13.98 -2.66
CA LEU A 50 -0.45 13.49 -4.04
C LEU A 50 -1.18 14.50 -4.94
N GLY A 51 -2.33 15.01 -4.49
CA GLY A 51 -3.11 16.01 -5.22
C GLY A 51 -2.33 17.32 -5.40
N LEU A 52 -1.61 17.76 -4.36
CA LEU A 52 -0.71 18.90 -4.43
C LEU A 52 0.42 18.65 -5.43
N GLY A 53 1.05 17.47 -5.43
CA GLY A 53 2.09 17.10 -6.39
C GLY A 53 1.59 17.13 -7.83
N VAL A 54 0.38 16.61 -8.07
CA VAL A 54 -0.29 16.68 -9.38
C VAL A 54 -0.59 18.13 -9.75
N TRP A 55 -1.08 18.96 -8.83
CA TRP A 55 -1.29 20.38 -9.12
C TRP A 55 0.03 21.10 -9.47
N LEU A 56 1.09 20.83 -8.70
CA LEU A 56 2.40 21.42 -8.90
C LEU A 56 3.04 21.01 -10.23
N SER A 57 2.75 19.81 -10.76
CA SER A 57 3.26 19.39 -12.07
C SER A 57 2.71 20.20 -13.25
N PHE A 58 1.65 21.00 -13.06
CA PHE A 58 1.15 21.98 -14.04
C PHE A 58 1.70 23.40 -13.79
N THR A 59 2.66 23.57 -12.88
CA THR A 59 3.25 24.88 -12.52
C THR A 59 4.77 24.87 -12.67
N ASP A 60 5.41 26.03 -12.91
CA ASP A 60 6.89 26.19 -12.83
C ASP A 60 7.31 26.51 -11.39
N THR A 61 6.79 25.75 -10.42
CA THR A 61 7.13 25.93 -9.01
C THR A 61 8.49 25.29 -8.74
N ARG A 62 9.42 26.07 -8.20
CA ARG A 62 10.75 25.59 -7.79
C ARG A 62 10.91 25.69 -6.29
N ILE A 63 11.81 24.89 -5.73
CA ILE A 63 12.09 24.94 -4.29
C ILE A 63 12.52 26.37 -3.93
N GLY A 64 11.77 27.02 -3.04
CA GLY A 64 12.03 28.40 -2.61
C GLY A 64 11.56 29.50 -3.57
N ARG A 65 10.87 29.19 -4.68
CA ARG A 65 10.25 30.17 -5.58
C ARG A 65 8.83 29.77 -5.94
N GLY A 66 7.88 30.70 -5.74
CA GLY A 66 6.50 30.51 -6.21
C GLY A 66 6.48 30.36 -7.73
N GLY A 67 5.74 29.35 -8.22
CA GLY A 67 5.54 29.13 -9.64
C GLY A 67 4.24 29.71 -10.15
N SER A 68 4.19 30.00 -11.44
CA SER A 68 2.95 30.27 -12.18
C SER A 68 2.39 28.98 -12.78
N PHE A 69 1.09 28.97 -13.07
CA PHE A 69 0.45 27.90 -13.83
C PHE A 69 0.90 27.96 -15.30
N ILE A 70 1.49 26.88 -15.79
CA ILE A 70 2.05 26.73 -17.15
C ILE A 70 1.36 25.61 -17.94
N GLY A 71 0.25 25.06 -17.41
CA GLY A 71 -0.50 24.01 -18.09
C GLY A 71 0.34 22.76 -18.33
N LEU A 72 0.46 22.34 -19.60
CA LEU A 72 1.10 21.07 -19.99
C LEU A 72 2.57 21.21 -20.42
N GLU A 73 3.16 22.39 -20.33
CA GLU A 73 4.53 22.66 -20.80
C GLU A 73 5.57 21.70 -20.19
N ASN A 74 5.45 21.35 -18.91
CA ASN A 74 6.31 20.37 -18.25
C ASN A 74 6.26 18.98 -18.92
N TYR A 75 5.08 18.57 -19.40
CA TYR A 75 4.89 17.27 -20.05
C TYR A 75 5.39 17.28 -21.49
N GLU A 76 5.22 18.39 -22.21
CA GLU A 76 5.79 18.56 -23.56
C GLU A 76 7.31 18.53 -23.53
N TRP A 77 7.91 19.19 -22.53
CA TRP A 77 9.35 19.13 -22.30
C TRP A 77 9.84 17.71 -22.02
N LEU A 78 9.16 16.97 -21.13
CA LEU A 78 9.49 15.56 -20.83
C LEU A 78 9.32 14.63 -22.04
N ALA A 79 8.37 14.91 -22.92
CA ALA A 79 8.11 14.07 -24.09
C ALA A 79 9.31 14.00 -25.04
N GLY A 80 10.11 15.07 -25.12
CA GLY A 80 11.34 15.12 -25.93
C GLY A 80 12.62 14.69 -25.20
N ASP A 81 12.55 14.33 -23.92
CA ASP A 81 13.73 13.99 -23.11
C ASP A 81 14.07 12.49 -23.18
N GLU A 82 15.19 12.16 -23.81
CA GLU A 82 15.69 10.79 -23.91
C GLU A 82 16.00 10.17 -22.54
N VAL A 83 16.46 10.99 -21.57
CA VAL A 83 16.80 10.52 -20.22
C VAL A 83 15.52 10.12 -19.46
N PHE A 84 14.44 10.88 -19.65
CA PHE A 84 13.12 10.54 -19.10
C PHE A 84 12.65 9.19 -19.62
N TRP A 85 12.64 8.98 -20.95
CA TRP A 85 12.18 7.72 -21.54
C TRP A 85 13.05 6.53 -21.17
N LEU A 86 14.38 6.71 -21.12
CA LEU A 86 15.29 5.67 -20.65
C LEU A 86 15.01 5.29 -19.19
N SER A 87 14.76 6.28 -18.32
CA SER A 87 14.44 6.06 -16.91
C SER A 87 13.10 5.35 -16.73
N VAL A 88 12.07 5.74 -17.49
CA VAL A 88 10.76 5.09 -17.52
C VAL A 88 10.88 3.64 -17.97
N PHE A 89 11.58 3.39 -19.08
CA PHE A 89 11.80 2.05 -19.62
C PHE A 89 12.55 1.16 -18.61
N ASN A 90 13.66 1.62 -18.05
CA ASN A 90 14.43 0.88 -17.07
C ASN A 90 13.60 0.56 -15.82
N THR A 91 12.81 1.52 -15.34
CA THR A 91 11.95 1.33 -14.16
C THR A 91 10.86 0.30 -14.43
N LEU A 92 10.18 0.39 -15.59
CA LEU A 92 9.12 -0.55 -15.97
C LEU A 92 9.68 -1.94 -16.22
N LEU A 93 10.80 -2.04 -16.94
CA LEU A 93 11.47 -3.31 -17.23
C LEU A 93 11.92 -3.98 -15.92
N TYR A 94 12.65 -3.25 -15.08
CA TYR A 94 13.11 -3.75 -13.78
C TYR A 94 11.94 -4.18 -12.91
N THR A 95 10.92 -3.34 -12.74
CA THR A 95 9.77 -3.62 -11.87
C THR A 95 9.01 -4.84 -12.37
N THR A 96 8.76 -4.93 -13.68
CA THR A 96 7.99 -6.04 -14.28
C THR A 96 8.75 -7.35 -14.16
N VAL A 97 10.02 -7.38 -14.59
CA VAL A 97 10.85 -8.59 -14.55
C VAL A 97 11.09 -9.03 -13.11
N ALA A 98 11.47 -8.11 -12.22
CA ALA A 98 11.71 -8.44 -10.82
C ALA A 98 10.43 -8.93 -10.12
N SER A 99 9.28 -8.30 -10.37
CA SER A 99 8.01 -8.72 -9.77
C SER A 99 7.55 -10.07 -10.31
N ALA A 100 7.67 -10.32 -11.61
CA ALA A 100 7.35 -11.61 -12.22
C ALA A 100 8.21 -12.73 -11.63
N ILE A 101 9.53 -12.54 -11.53
CA ILE A 101 10.44 -13.51 -10.93
C ILE A 101 10.09 -13.76 -9.45
N LYS A 102 9.92 -12.70 -8.65
CA LYS A 102 9.53 -12.81 -7.23
C LYS A 102 8.21 -13.55 -7.07
N PHE A 103 7.23 -13.26 -7.91
CA PHE A 103 5.92 -13.92 -7.89
C PHE A 103 6.03 -15.40 -8.25
N MET A 104 6.76 -15.75 -9.31
CA MET A 104 6.95 -17.14 -9.72
C MET A 104 7.66 -17.97 -8.65
N ILE A 105 8.73 -17.43 -8.05
CA ILE A 105 9.44 -18.08 -6.94
C ILE A 105 8.53 -18.23 -5.72
N GLY A 106 7.81 -17.17 -5.35
CA GLY A 106 6.88 -17.18 -4.22
C GLY A 106 5.74 -18.18 -4.40
N LEU A 107 5.17 -18.25 -5.62
CA LEU A 107 4.12 -19.20 -5.97
C LEU A 107 4.63 -20.64 -5.95
N TYR A 108 5.79 -20.90 -6.58
CA TYR A 108 6.43 -22.21 -6.55
C TYR A 108 6.65 -22.70 -5.13
N LEU A 109 7.22 -21.83 -4.29
CA LEU A 109 7.48 -22.14 -2.90
C LEU A 109 6.18 -22.33 -2.11
N ALA A 110 5.14 -21.54 -2.35
CA ALA A 110 3.83 -21.70 -1.71
C ALA A 110 3.21 -23.08 -2.00
N ILE A 111 3.28 -23.53 -3.26
CA ILE A 111 2.79 -24.87 -3.66
C ILE A 111 3.64 -25.96 -3.01
N LEU A 112 4.97 -25.81 -3.02
CA LEU A 112 5.89 -26.77 -2.40
C LEU A 112 5.60 -26.90 -0.89
N LEU A 113 5.47 -25.78 -0.19
CA LEU A 113 5.13 -25.72 1.23
C LEU A 113 3.71 -26.18 1.51
N ASN A 114 2.79 -26.20 0.54
CA ASN A 114 1.44 -26.68 0.78
C ASN A 114 1.41 -28.19 1.07
N ARG A 115 2.37 -28.97 0.56
CA ARG A 115 2.46 -30.42 0.79
C ARG A 115 2.84 -30.75 2.24
N ASN A 116 2.51 -31.97 2.68
CA ASN A 116 2.91 -32.49 3.99
C ASN A 116 4.40 -32.83 3.97
N MET A 117 5.25 -31.86 4.30
CA MET A 117 6.70 -32.02 4.39
C MET A 117 7.20 -31.85 5.83
N PRO A 118 8.21 -32.63 6.26
CA PRO A 118 8.89 -32.37 7.53
C PRO A 118 9.57 -30.99 7.50
N PHE A 119 9.69 -30.32 8.65
CA PHE A 119 10.33 -29.00 8.82
C PHE A 119 9.69 -27.81 8.06
N LYS A 120 8.46 -27.96 7.55
CA LYS A 120 7.68 -26.89 6.88
C LYS A 120 7.69 -25.55 7.64
N ALA A 121 7.60 -25.58 8.97
CA ALA A 121 7.60 -24.40 9.81
C ALA A 121 8.93 -23.63 9.76
N ILE A 122 10.07 -24.33 9.76
CA ILE A 122 11.40 -23.72 9.71
C ILE A 122 11.63 -23.08 8.34
N ILE A 123 11.30 -23.80 7.26
CA ILE A 123 11.45 -23.28 5.89
C ILE A 123 10.63 -22.01 5.71
N ARG A 124 9.38 -21.98 6.21
CA ARG A 124 8.54 -20.78 6.18
C ARG A 124 9.17 -19.62 6.94
N ALA A 125 9.75 -19.88 8.12
CA ALA A 125 10.40 -18.86 8.91
C ALA A 125 11.61 -18.25 8.19
N VAL A 126 12.49 -19.09 7.62
CA VAL A 126 13.69 -18.65 6.87
C VAL A 126 13.32 -17.78 5.68
N VAL A 127 12.29 -18.17 4.93
CA VAL A 127 11.80 -17.44 3.75
C VAL A 127 11.24 -16.07 4.13
N LEU A 128 10.74 -15.91 5.36
CA LEU A 128 10.23 -14.64 5.87
C LEU A 128 11.32 -13.70 6.36
N ILE A 129 12.52 -14.20 6.69
CA ILE A 129 13.63 -13.37 7.22
C ILE A 129 13.90 -12.13 6.36
N PRO A 130 14.03 -12.23 5.02
CA PRO A 130 14.35 -11.08 4.17
C PRO A 130 13.32 -9.94 4.25
N PHE A 131 12.07 -10.22 4.62
CA PHE A 131 11.02 -9.20 4.74
C PHE A 131 11.19 -8.30 5.97
N ILE A 132 11.91 -8.79 6.98
CA ILE A 132 12.18 -8.05 8.22
C ILE A 132 13.47 -7.23 8.09
N VAL A 133 14.38 -7.65 7.18
CA VAL A 133 15.64 -6.96 6.94
C VAL A 133 15.37 -5.59 6.27
N PRO A 134 15.87 -4.48 6.84
CA PRO A 134 15.74 -3.17 6.23
C PRO A 134 16.42 -3.12 4.86
N THR A 135 15.77 -2.49 3.87
CA THR A 135 16.30 -2.38 2.50
C THR A 135 17.70 -1.79 2.44
N VAL A 136 17.99 -0.80 3.30
CA VAL A 136 19.32 -0.17 3.37
C VAL A 136 20.40 -1.18 3.79
N LEU A 137 20.10 -2.05 4.76
CA LEU A 137 21.05 -3.06 5.22
C LEU A 137 21.29 -4.11 4.12
N SER A 138 20.23 -4.51 3.42
CA SER A 138 20.33 -5.38 2.26
C SER A 138 21.22 -4.77 1.17
N ALA A 139 21.07 -3.47 0.89
CA ALA A 139 21.89 -2.77 -0.09
C ALA A 139 23.38 -2.74 0.30
N VAL A 140 23.69 -2.45 1.57
CA VAL A 140 25.08 -2.44 2.07
C VAL A 140 25.68 -3.85 2.05
N ALA A 141 24.92 -4.87 2.46
CA ALA A 141 25.38 -6.25 2.41
C ALA A 141 25.72 -6.69 0.98
N PHE A 142 24.85 -6.37 0.01
CA PHE A 142 25.14 -6.60 -1.40
C PHE A 142 26.37 -5.83 -1.87
N TRP A 143 26.51 -4.56 -1.48
CA TRP A 143 27.68 -3.76 -1.84
C TRP A 143 28.99 -4.40 -1.34
N TRP A 144 29.03 -4.88 -0.10
CA TRP A 144 30.20 -5.62 0.44
C TRP A 144 30.47 -6.94 -0.30
N ILE A 145 29.42 -7.68 -0.68
CA ILE A 145 29.57 -8.91 -1.45
C ILE A 145 30.22 -8.62 -2.82
N PHE A 146 29.98 -7.46 -3.40
CA PHE A 146 30.54 -7.06 -4.69
C PHE A 146 31.73 -6.08 -4.59
N ASP A 147 32.25 -5.85 -3.39
CA ASP A 147 33.37 -4.93 -3.19
C ASP A 147 34.68 -5.45 -3.80
N THR A 148 35.46 -4.57 -4.43
CA THR A 148 36.65 -5.01 -5.18
C THR A 148 37.86 -5.29 -4.29
N GLN A 149 37.89 -4.76 -3.06
CA GLN A 149 39.03 -4.89 -2.15
C GLN A 149 38.84 -6.01 -1.13
N PHE A 150 37.65 -6.17 -0.56
CA PHE A 150 37.35 -7.15 0.48
C PHE A 150 36.03 -7.91 0.25
N SER A 151 35.80 -8.40 -0.97
CA SER A 151 34.64 -9.27 -1.27
C SER A 151 34.90 -10.74 -0.97
N ILE A 152 33.93 -11.36 -0.30
CA ILE A 152 33.83 -12.82 -0.14
C ILE A 152 33.87 -13.53 -1.51
N LEU A 153 33.22 -12.94 -2.52
CA LEU A 153 33.15 -13.48 -3.87
C LEU A 153 34.52 -13.45 -4.56
N THR A 154 35.27 -12.36 -4.44
CA THR A 154 36.64 -12.22 -4.99
C THR A 154 37.60 -13.21 -4.33
N TRP A 155 37.48 -13.42 -3.02
CA TRP A 155 38.28 -14.43 -2.30
C TRP A 155 37.95 -15.86 -2.75
N MET A 156 36.68 -16.19 -2.93
CA MET A 156 36.27 -17.52 -3.43
C MET A 156 36.74 -17.76 -4.88
N LEU A 157 36.67 -16.75 -5.75
CA LEU A 157 37.07 -16.87 -7.16
C LEU A 157 38.58 -16.94 -7.36
N ARG A 158 39.40 -16.31 -6.50
CA ARG A 158 40.87 -16.41 -6.54
C ARG A 158 41.41 -17.73 -5.99
N GLY A 159 40.60 -18.47 -5.23
CA GLY A 159 40.97 -19.77 -4.66
C GLY A 159 40.63 -20.98 -5.55
N LEU A 160 39.94 -20.75 -6.68
CA LEU A 160 39.70 -21.71 -7.76
C LEU A 160 40.78 -21.55 -8.84
#